data_AF-A0A1L7D1E4-F1
#
_entry.id   AF-A0A1L7D1E4-F1
#
_cell.length_a   1.000
_cell.length_b   1.000
_cell.length_c   1.000
_cell.angle_alpha   90.00
_cell.angle_beta   90.00
_cell.angle_gamma   90.00
#
_symmetry.space_group_name_H-M   'P 1'
#
loop_
_entity.id
_entity.type
_entity.pdbx_description
1 polymer ?
#
loop_
_entity_poly.entity_id
_entity_poly.type
_entity_poly.pdbx_seq_one_letter_code
_entity_poly.pdbx_strand_id
1 'polypeptide(L)'
;MTLGIWAMLLGKGDSSPRKGYLNYEQTLWEPCLKKAFPNFSGKRSVLREEIRIFSKLRNRIAHHEHLLGKNLKLYIETIEKILSYVDGPAADFFCDFCQATFKTFQSAT
;
A
#
# COMPACT_ATOMS: atom_id res chain seq x y z
N MET A 1 -11.14 -10.76 -5.08
CA MET A 1 -11.99 -9.55 -4.97
C MET A 1 -11.23 -8.38 -4.30
N THR A 2 -11.41 -7.18 -4.86
CA THR A 2 -11.50 -5.81 -4.26
C THR A 2 -10.32 -4.99 -3.66
N LEU A 3 -9.04 -5.41 -3.63
CA LEU A 3 -7.96 -4.48 -3.20
C LEU A 3 -7.22 -3.73 -4.31
N GLY A 4 -7.32 -4.14 -5.57
CA GLY A 4 -6.78 -3.38 -6.71
C GLY A 4 -7.40 -1.99 -6.89
N ILE A 5 -8.53 -1.72 -6.22
CA ILE A 5 -9.25 -0.45 -6.26
C ILE A 5 -8.38 0.70 -5.75
N TRP A 6 -7.63 0.53 -4.65
CA TRP A 6 -6.86 1.63 -4.07
C TRP A 6 -5.77 2.18 -5.00
N ALA A 7 -5.02 1.30 -5.67
CA ALA A 7 -4.02 1.71 -6.66
C ALA A 7 -4.66 2.36 -7.92
N MET A 8 -5.91 2.02 -8.23
CA MET A 8 -6.69 2.63 -9.31
C MET A 8 -7.22 4.01 -8.91
N LEU A 9 -7.76 4.16 -7.69
CA LEU A 9 -8.26 5.42 -7.14
C LEU A 9 -7.15 6.47 -7.05
N LEU A 10 -5.94 6.04 -6.74
CA LEU A 10 -4.75 6.91 -6.72
C LEU A 10 -4.15 7.14 -8.11
N GLY A 11 -4.75 6.65 -9.18
CA GLY A 11 -4.33 6.90 -10.58
C GLY A 11 -4.70 8.30 -11.06
N LYS A 12 -4.22 8.70 -12.25
CA LYS A 12 -4.50 10.04 -12.81
C LYS A 12 -5.98 10.23 -13.22
N GLY A 13 -6.74 9.14 -13.27
CA GLY A 13 -8.09 9.09 -13.83
C GLY A 13 -8.06 8.71 -15.31
N ASP A 14 -9.20 8.81 -15.98
CA ASP A 14 -9.32 8.47 -17.40
C ASP A 14 -9.17 9.74 -18.25
N SER A 15 -8.39 9.64 -19.32
CA SER A 15 -8.20 10.70 -20.32
C SER A 15 -8.42 10.15 -21.72
N SER A 16 -9.26 9.13 -21.84
CA SER A 16 -9.65 8.57 -23.13
C SER A 16 -10.59 9.53 -23.86
N PRO A 17 -10.36 9.78 -25.17
CA PRO A 17 -11.25 10.60 -26.01
C PRO A 17 -12.72 10.15 -25.97
N ARG A 18 -13.00 8.88 -25.64
CA ARG A 18 -14.36 8.31 -25.59
C ARG A 18 -15.08 8.46 -24.25
N LYS A 19 -14.38 8.77 -23.16
CA LYS A 19 -14.93 8.67 -21.79
C LYS A 19 -14.91 9.99 -21.01
N GLY A 20 -14.37 11.05 -21.60
CA GLY A 20 -14.23 12.36 -20.96
C GLY A 20 -12.97 12.46 -20.10
N TYR A 21 -12.57 13.68 -19.77
CA TYR A 21 -11.40 13.98 -18.91
C TYR A 21 -11.80 13.89 -17.43
N LEU A 22 -11.55 12.73 -16.82
CA LEU A 22 -11.73 12.53 -15.37
C LEU A 22 -10.41 12.80 -14.67
N ASN A 23 -10.25 14.00 -14.12
CA ASN A 23 -9.06 14.36 -13.34
C ASN A 23 -9.20 13.93 -11.89
N TYR A 24 -8.59 12.79 -11.53
CA TYR A 24 -8.65 12.28 -10.15
C TYR A 24 -7.91 13.15 -9.15
N GLU A 25 -7.03 14.06 -9.58
CA GLU A 25 -6.42 15.04 -8.67
C GLU A 25 -7.49 15.92 -8.02
N GLN A 26 -8.33 16.53 -8.84
CA GLN A 26 -9.35 17.49 -8.40
C GLN A 26 -10.61 16.82 -7.88
N THR A 27 -10.95 15.65 -8.41
CA THR A 27 -12.22 14.97 -8.11
C THR A 27 -12.13 14.00 -6.93
N LEU A 28 -10.95 13.42 -6.66
CA LEU A 28 -10.78 12.41 -5.60
C LEU A 28 -9.65 12.75 -4.63
N TRP A 29 -8.46 13.08 -5.13
CA TRP A 29 -7.28 13.28 -4.29
C TRP A 29 -7.44 14.47 -3.34
N GLU A 30 -7.61 15.67 -3.88
CA GLU A 30 -7.74 16.90 -3.10
C GLU A 30 -8.94 16.90 -2.15
N PRO A 31 -10.14 16.44 -2.55
CA PRO A 31 -11.31 16.52 -1.69
C PRO A 31 -11.32 15.49 -0.55
N CYS A 32 -10.85 14.26 -0.80
CA CYS A 32 -11.04 13.15 0.15
C CYS A 32 -9.83 12.21 0.32
N LEU A 33 -9.18 11.71 -0.76
CA LEU A 33 -8.20 10.63 -0.60
C LEU A 33 -6.95 11.07 0.17
N LYS A 34 -6.50 12.32 0.03
CA LYS A 34 -5.36 12.81 0.81
C LYS A 34 -5.60 12.77 2.32
N LYS A 35 -6.86 12.88 2.76
CA LYS A 35 -7.24 12.85 4.18
C LYS A 35 -7.13 11.45 4.78
N ALA A 36 -7.14 10.40 3.97
CA ALA A 36 -6.90 9.03 4.42
C ALA A 36 -5.41 8.78 4.73
N PHE A 37 -4.51 9.67 4.33
CA PHE A 37 -3.07 9.59 4.55
C PHE A 37 -2.57 10.87 5.24
N PRO A 38 -3.03 11.16 6.47
CA PRO A 38 -2.75 12.44 7.14
C PRO A 38 -1.26 12.71 7.34
N ASN A 39 -0.43 11.66 7.43
CA ASN A 39 1.01 11.79 7.67
C ASN A 39 1.84 11.77 6.38
N PHE A 40 1.21 11.72 5.20
CA PHE A 40 1.92 11.67 3.91
C PHE A 40 2.08 13.06 3.30
N SER A 41 3.32 13.46 2.98
CA SER A 41 3.66 14.75 2.37
C SER A 41 4.33 14.65 0.99
N GLY A 42 4.29 13.48 0.35
CA GLY A 42 4.98 13.19 -0.91
C GLY A 42 4.13 13.37 -2.18
N LYS A 43 4.71 12.98 -3.32
CA LYS A 43 3.97 12.90 -4.59
C LYS A 43 2.99 11.73 -4.55
N ARG A 44 1.73 11.96 -4.92
CA ARG A 44 0.69 10.92 -5.03
C ARG A 44 1.13 9.70 -5.86
N SER A 45 1.95 9.90 -6.88
CA SER A 45 2.49 8.81 -7.70
C SER A 45 3.39 7.84 -6.93
N VAL A 46 4.11 8.34 -5.91
CA VAL A 46 4.95 7.51 -5.02
C VAL A 46 4.07 6.64 -4.15
N LEU A 47 3.10 7.25 -3.45
CA LEU A 47 2.10 6.54 -2.64
C LEU A 47 1.36 5.48 -3.46
N ARG A 48 1.00 5.79 -4.71
CA ARG A 48 0.37 4.85 -5.62
C ARG A 48 1.24 3.62 -5.90
N GLU A 49 2.54 3.80 -6.10
CA GLU A 49 3.44 2.67 -6.38
C GLU A 49 3.62 1.78 -5.15
N GLU A 50 3.73 2.37 -3.96
CA GLU A 50 3.80 1.62 -2.70
C GLU A 50 2.52 0.80 -2.48
N ILE A 51 1.34 1.40 -2.67
CA ILE A 51 0.06 0.69 -2.61
C ILE A 51 -0.06 -0.38 -3.70
N ARG A 52 0.56 -0.17 -4.88
CA ARG A 52 0.61 -1.19 -5.95
C ARG A 52 1.48 -2.39 -5.54
N ILE A 53 2.61 -2.16 -4.89
CA ILE A 53 3.48 -3.24 -4.36
C ILE A 53 2.70 -4.05 -3.33
N PHE A 54 2.04 -3.40 -2.37
CA PHE A 54 1.18 -4.06 -1.38
C PHE A 54 0.03 -4.83 -2.02
N SER A 55 -0.67 -4.23 -3.00
CA SER A 55 -1.77 -4.88 -3.72
C SER A 55 -1.32 -6.14 -4.45
N LYS A 56 -0.12 -6.14 -5.04
CA LYS A 56 0.47 -7.34 -5.66
C LYS A 56 0.70 -8.42 -4.61
N LEU A 57 1.34 -8.10 -3.48
CA LEU A 57 1.56 -9.08 -2.40
C LEU A 57 0.24 -9.70 -1.94
N ARG A 58 -0.74 -8.86 -1.61
CA ARG A 58 -2.03 -9.35 -1.16
C ARG A 58 -2.70 -10.23 -2.21
N ASN A 59 -2.65 -9.85 -3.48
CA ASN A 59 -3.23 -10.67 -4.54
C ASN A 59 -2.56 -12.04 -4.61
N ARG A 60 -1.23 -12.12 -4.47
CA ARG A 60 -0.51 -13.39 -4.41
C ARG A 60 -0.97 -14.26 -3.24
N ILE A 61 -1.10 -13.68 -2.04
CA ILE A 61 -1.61 -14.38 -0.85
C ILE A 61 -3.04 -14.89 -1.11
N ALA A 62 -3.91 -14.05 -1.68
CA ALA A 62 -5.30 -14.41 -1.98
C ALA A 62 -5.42 -15.49 -3.08
N HIS A 63 -4.46 -15.53 -4.00
CA HIS A 63 -4.36 -16.59 -5.02
C HIS A 63 -3.56 -17.80 -4.54
N HIS A 64 -3.15 -17.83 -3.26
CA HIS A 64 -2.30 -18.88 -2.69
C HIS A 64 -1.01 -19.13 -3.50
N GLU A 65 -0.45 -18.08 -4.12
CA GLU A 65 0.84 -18.15 -4.81
C GLU A 65 2.00 -18.21 -3.80
N HIS A 66 3.03 -19.00 -4.10
CA HIS A 66 4.23 -19.08 -3.25
C HIS A 66 5.01 -17.75 -3.22
N LEU A 67 5.62 -17.45 -2.07
CA LEU A 67 6.48 -16.28 -1.87
C LEU A 67 7.99 -16.57 -2.00
N LEU A 68 8.36 -17.82 -2.33
CA LEU A 68 9.76 -18.23 -2.53
C LEU A 68 10.46 -17.34 -3.58
N GLY A 69 11.68 -16.90 -3.26
CA GLY A 69 12.49 -16.02 -4.11
C GLY A 69 11.98 -14.58 -4.22
N LYS A 70 10.99 -14.18 -3.42
CA LYS A 70 10.52 -12.78 -3.35
C LYS A 70 11.21 -12.04 -2.21
N ASN A 71 11.35 -10.72 -2.39
CA ASN A 71 11.91 -9.85 -1.38
C ASN A 71 10.86 -9.55 -0.29
N LEU A 72 10.78 -10.43 0.72
CA LEU A 72 9.88 -10.27 1.86
C LEU A 72 10.18 -9.00 2.66
N LYS A 73 11.46 -8.62 2.76
CA LYS A 73 11.88 -7.39 3.43
C LYS A 73 11.25 -6.15 2.78
N LEU A 74 11.30 -6.06 1.45
CA LEU A 74 10.63 -4.98 0.70
C LEU A 74 9.13 -4.91 1.00
N TYR A 75 8.47 -6.05 1.13
CA TYR A 75 7.04 -6.08 1.44
C TYR A 75 6.74 -5.59 2.85
N ILE A 76 7.51 -6.02 3.85
CA ILE A 76 7.36 -5.58 5.24
C ILE A 76 7.59 -4.08 5.34
N GLU A 77 8.70 -3.57 4.77
CA GLU A 77 9.01 -2.14 4.74
C GLU A 77 7.92 -1.34 4.03
N THR A 78 7.36 -1.86 2.93
CA THR A 78 6.25 -1.19 2.22
C THR A 78 4.99 -1.11 3.08
N ILE A 79 4.66 -2.16 3.82
CA ILE A 79 3.48 -2.19 4.70
C ILE A 79 3.65 -1.21 5.86
N GLU A 80 4.80 -1.25 6.54
CA GLU A 80 5.14 -0.32 7.62
C GLU A 80 5.03 1.12 7.15
N LYS A 81 5.58 1.42 5.97
CA LYS A 81 5.53 2.75 5.37
C LYS A 81 4.10 3.20 5.08
N ILE A 82 3.28 2.36 4.44
CA ILE A 82 1.87 2.67 4.18
C ILE A 82 1.10 2.89 5.49
N LEU A 83 1.34 2.08 6.52
CA LEU A 83 0.70 2.24 7.83
C LEU A 83 1.09 3.58 8.45
N SER A 84 2.37 3.96 8.43
CA SER A 84 2.82 5.24 9.01
C SER A 84 2.14 6.46 8.38
N TYR A 85 1.74 6.37 7.10
CA TYR A 85 1.00 7.42 6.42
C TYR A 85 -0.43 7.57 6.91
N VAL A 86 -1.03 6.48 7.38
CA VAL A 86 -2.41 6.42 7.85
C VAL A 86 -2.48 6.71 9.35
N ASP A 87 -1.69 5.99 10.14
CA ASP A 87 -1.68 6.04 11.59
C ASP A 87 -0.31 5.59 12.12
N GLY A 88 0.37 6.48 12.87
CA GLY A 88 1.69 6.20 13.45
C GLY A 88 1.67 5.03 14.44
N PRO A 89 0.78 5.02 15.45
CA PRO A 89 0.67 3.92 16.41
C PRO A 89 0.46 2.54 15.76
N ALA A 90 -0.34 2.46 14.69
CA ALA A 90 -0.53 1.20 13.96
C ALA A 90 0.76 0.73 13.27
N ALA A 91 1.60 1.65 12.77
CA ALA A 91 2.89 1.31 12.20
C ALA A 91 3.87 0.79 13.26
N ASP A 92 3.92 1.45 14.42
CA ASP A 92 4.75 1.03 15.56
C ASP A 92 4.37 -0.38 16.03
N PHE A 93 3.06 -0.63 16.22
CA PHE A 93 2.55 -1.95 16.56
C PHE A 93 2.94 -3.02 15.55
N PHE A 94 2.85 -2.71 14.25
CA PHE A 94 3.24 -3.64 13.19
C PHE A 94 4.75 -3.95 13.22
N CYS A 95 5.59 -2.94 13.46
CA CYS A 95 7.03 -3.10 13.58
C CYS A 95 7.39 -4.01 14.77
N ASP A 96 6.81 -3.75 15.94
CA ASP A 96 6.98 -4.57 17.15
C ASP A 96 6.56 -6.02 16.93
N PHE A 97 5.41 -6.23 16.27
CA PHE A 97 4.91 -7.55 15.92
C PHE A 97 5.87 -8.30 14.98
N CYS A 98 6.40 -7.63 13.95
CA CYS A 98 7.36 -8.22 13.01
C CYS A 98 8.67 -8.61 13.71
N GLN A 99 9.16 -7.77 14.63
CA GLN A 99 10.37 -8.08 15.40
C GLN A 99 10.16 -9.26 16.35
N ALA A 100 9.03 -9.30 17.05
CA ALA A 100 8.69 -10.38 17.96
C ALA A 100 8.58 -11.73 17.23
N THR A 101 7.84 -11.77 16.12
CA THR A 101 7.69 -12.98 15.31
C THR A 101 9.02 -13.47 14.76
N PHE A 102 9.86 -12.57 14.23
CA PHE A 102 11.19 -12.96 13.72
C PHE A 102 12.08 -13.59 14.80
N LYS A 103 12.08 -13.01 16.01
CA LYS A 103 12.81 -13.58 17.17
C LYS A 103 12.31 -14.98 17.52
N THR A 104 10.99 -15.20 17.55
CA THR A 104 10.41 -16.52 17.83
C THR A 104 10.84 -17.57 16.80
N PHE A 105 10.87 -17.21 15.51
CA PHE A 105 11.33 -18.12 14.45
C PHE A 105 12.83 -18.46 14.55
N GLN A 106 13.68 -17.52 14.99
CA GLN A 106 15.11 -17.77 15.18
C GLN A 106 15.42 -18.63 16.41
N SER A 107 14.60 -18.57 17.47
CA SER A 107 14.78 -19.37 18.68
C SER A 107 14.32 -20.82 18.58
N ALA A 108 13.59 -21.18 17.51
CA ALA A 108 13.02 -22.51 17.29
C ALA A 108 13.90 -23.41 16.39
N THR A 109 15.09 -22.94 16.00
CA THR A 109 16.11 -23.64 15.20
C THR A 109 17.41 -23.69 15.97
#